data_AF-A0A2P2DXX1-F1
#
_entry.id   AF-A0A2P2DXX1-F1
#
_cell.length_a   1.000
_cell.length_b   1.000
_cell.length_c   1.000
_cell.angle_alpha   90.00
_cell.angle_beta   90.00
_cell.angle_gamma   90.00
#
_symmetry.space_group_name_H-M   'P 1'
#
loop_
_entity.id
_entity.type
_entity.pdbx_description
1 polymer ?
#
loop_
_entity_poly.entity_id
_entity_poly.type
_entity_poly.pdbx_seq_one_letter_code
_entity_poly.pdbx_strand_id
1 'polypeptide(L)'
;METIPDSKIVKEAHSIVKHALNENIYNHSMRVYQLGLLYGKIKQIPFDLEELCLVSLFHDIGLNEQYRQKGKSFQIGSSSTLREYLKSETKLPITRINAMMEAIDFHFLLKPRWEKGELAGLLQTAAHMDVLGRNSSSIPRVDRKRIVNHYPKKRFFLEFNLCLIKSFTSVNSVIGLFSPEKCCDDNHYLKAENLA
;
A
#
# COMPACT_ATOMS: atom_id res chain seq x y z
N MET A 1 20.06 -3.81 4.92
CA MET A 1 18.71 -3.49 4.41
C MET A 1 18.85 -3.25 2.92
N GLU A 2 17.79 -3.49 2.18
CA GLU A 2 17.77 -3.20 0.75
C GLU A 2 17.59 -1.68 0.54
N THR A 3 18.24 -1.15 -0.49
CA THR A 3 18.27 0.29 -0.76
C THR A 3 16.89 0.81 -1.12
N ILE A 4 16.47 1.91 -0.48
CA ILE A 4 15.27 2.67 -0.85
C ILE A 4 15.60 3.54 -2.07
N PRO A 5 14.72 3.69 -3.07
CA PRO A 5 15.01 4.53 -4.23
C PRO A 5 15.29 5.98 -3.81
N ASP A 6 16.38 6.56 -4.32
CA ASP A 6 16.85 7.90 -3.94
C ASP A 6 16.23 9.02 -4.80
N SER A 7 15.01 8.81 -5.29
CA SER A 7 14.33 9.78 -6.13
C SER A 7 13.55 10.80 -5.34
N LYS A 8 13.31 11.96 -5.96
CA LYS A 8 12.54 13.06 -5.37
C LYS A 8 11.13 12.59 -4.97
N ILE A 9 10.46 11.86 -5.86
CA ILE A 9 9.09 11.37 -5.65
C ILE A 9 8.99 10.40 -4.46
N VAL A 10 9.99 9.53 -4.25
CA VAL A 10 10.00 8.64 -3.09
C VAL A 10 10.30 9.41 -1.79
N LYS A 11 11.22 10.38 -1.81
CA LYS A 11 11.53 11.22 -0.65
C LYS A 11 10.34 12.04 -0.17
N GLU A 12 9.58 12.62 -1.08
CA GLU A 12 8.38 13.39 -0.76
C GLU A 12 7.25 12.48 -0.26
N ALA A 13 7.02 11.34 -0.90
CA ALA A 13 6.09 10.31 -0.42
C ALA A 13 6.40 9.88 1.02
N HIS A 14 7.67 9.68 1.36
CA HIS A 14 8.09 9.41 2.73
C HIS A 14 7.68 10.52 3.69
N SER A 15 7.89 11.78 3.32
CA SER A 15 7.53 12.93 4.16
C SER A 15 6.02 13.01 4.39
N ILE A 16 5.22 12.85 3.33
CA ILE A 16 3.75 12.85 3.39
C ILE A 16 3.26 11.75 4.33
N VAL A 17 3.67 10.50 4.08
CA VAL A 17 3.18 9.34 4.83
C VAL A 17 3.67 9.36 6.27
N LYS A 18 4.91 9.76 6.53
CA LYS A 18 5.45 9.88 7.89
C LYS A 18 4.78 10.97 8.71
N HIS A 19 4.30 12.04 8.07
CA HIS A 19 3.50 13.07 8.73
C HIS A 19 2.05 12.62 8.98
N ALA A 20 1.48 11.87 8.02
CA ALA A 20 0.11 11.40 8.10
C ALA A 20 -0.10 10.23 9.08
N LEU A 21 0.83 9.28 9.14
CA LEU A 21 0.66 8.04 9.89
C LEU A 21 1.43 8.05 11.21
N ASN A 22 0.90 7.33 12.20
CA ASN A 22 1.69 7.06 13.40
C ASN A 22 2.92 6.21 13.06
N GLU A 23 3.91 6.23 13.95
CA GLU A 23 5.20 5.55 13.73
C GLU A 23 5.03 4.05 13.42
N ASN A 24 4.07 3.36 14.05
CA ASN A 24 3.90 1.92 13.88
C ASN A 24 3.32 1.54 12.52
N ILE A 25 2.36 2.31 12.01
CA ILE A 25 1.77 2.12 10.67
C ILE A 25 2.78 2.56 9.61
N TYR A 26 3.49 3.68 9.80
CA TYR A 26 4.60 4.04 8.91
C TYR A 26 5.67 2.94 8.84
N ASN A 27 6.08 2.39 10.00
CA ASN A 27 7.03 1.28 10.03
C ASN A 27 6.46 0.04 9.33
N HIS A 28 5.14 -0.20 9.37
CA HIS A 28 4.51 -1.26 8.60
C HIS A 28 4.70 -1.07 7.10
N SER A 29 4.38 0.11 6.54
CA SER A 29 4.65 0.45 5.15
C SER A 29 6.10 0.14 4.74
N MET A 30 7.06 0.49 5.60
CA MET A 30 8.47 0.21 5.33
C MET A 30 8.85 -1.27 5.41
N ARG A 31 8.26 -2.03 6.33
CA ARG A 31 8.43 -3.49 6.36
C ARG A 31 7.81 -4.13 5.12
N VAL A 32 6.63 -3.69 4.70
CA VAL A 32 5.95 -4.17 3.49
C VAL A 32 6.82 -3.94 2.25
N TYR A 33 7.39 -2.74 2.10
CA TYR A 33 8.33 -2.47 1.00
C TYR A 33 9.52 -3.44 0.99
N GLN A 34 10.21 -3.59 2.13
CA GLN A 34 11.40 -4.43 2.23
C GLN A 34 11.09 -5.92 2.02
N LEU A 35 9.97 -6.41 2.57
CA LEU A 35 9.53 -7.79 2.39
C LEU A 35 9.11 -8.05 0.94
N GLY A 36 8.40 -7.13 0.31
CA GLY A 36 7.98 -7.22 -1.09
C GLY A 36 9.18 -7.24 -2.03
N LEU A 37 10.16 -6.37 -1.79
CA LEU A 37 11.39 -6.31 -2.58
C LEU A 37 12.19 -7.61 -2.47
N LEU A 38 12.39 -8.14 -1.26
CA LEU A 38 13.09 -9.42 -1.08
C LEU A 38 12.32 -10.58 -1.70
N TYR A 39 10.99 -10.62 -1.49
CA TYR A 39 10.15 -11.67 -2.06
C TYR A 39 10.20 -11.67 -3.58
N GLY A 40 10.05 -10.50 -4.20
CA GLY A 40 10.14 -10.33 -5.65
C GLY A 40 11.49 -10.77 -6.21
N LYS A 41 12.60 -10.38 -5.56
CA LYS A 41 13.95 -10.84 -5.94
C LYS A 41 14.11 -12.35 -5.85
N ILE A 42 13.71 -12.96 -4.72
CA ILE A 42 13.83 -14.40 -4.49
C ILE A 42 12.97 -15.20 -5.48
N LYS A 43 11.79 -14.68 -5.82
CA LYS A 43 10.85 -15.32 -6.75
C LYS A 43 11.04 -14.90 -8.20
N GLN A 44 12.02 -14.05 -8.51
CA GLN A 44 12.30 -13.52 -9.84
C GLN A 44 11.06 -12.88 -10.49
N ILE A 45 10.25 -12.19 -9.68
CA ILE A 45 9.07 -11.47 -10.14
C ILE A 45 9.53 -10.09 -10.61
N PRO A 46 9.17 -9.65 -11.83
CA PRO A 46 9.52 -8.31 -12.30
C PRO A 46 8.69 -7.24 -11.57
N PHE A 47 9.34 -6.14 -11.18
CA PHE A 47 8.66 -4.97 -10.61
C PHE A 47 9.55 -3.73 -10.74
N ASP A 48 8.92 -2.57 -10.74
CA ASP A 48 9.59 -1.28 -10.60
C ASP A 48 9.82 -0.96 -9.11
N LEU A 49 11.06 -0.58 -8.76
CA LEU A 49 11.45 -0.32 -7.36
C LEU A 49 10.76 0.91 -6.78
N GLU A 50 10.53 1.94 -7.58
CA GLU A 50 9.86 3.17 -7.16
C GLU A 50 8.38 2.90 -6.95
N GLU A 51 7.72 2.21 -7.89
CA GLU A 51 6.31 1.87 -7.77
C GLU A 51 6.04 1.01 -6.53
N LEU A 52 6.85 -0.03 -6.29
CA LEU A 52 6.72 -0.86 -5.10
C LEU A 52 6.88 -0.04 -3.81
N CYS A 53 7.81 0.91 -3.80
CA CYS A 53 8.02 1.80 -2.66
C CYS A 53 6.81 2.71 -2.44
N LEU A 54 6.32 3.35 -3.50
CA LEU A 54 5.17 4.25 -3.48
C LEU A 54 3.91 3.53 -3.01
N VAL A 55 3.56 2.38 -3.59
CA VAL A 55 2.36 1.66 -3.16
C VAL A 55 2.48 1.15 -1.73
N SER A 56 3.68 0.73 -1.29
CA SER A 56 3.92 0.32 0.10
C SER A 56 3.77 1.51 1.07
N LEU A 57 4.25 2.69 0.70
CA LEU A 57 4.10 3.90 1.51
C LEU A 57 2.63 4.31 1.64
N PHE A 58 1.88 4.33 0.54
CA PHE A 58 0.52 4.86 0.51
C PHE A 58 -0.58 3.86 0.89
N HIS A 59 -0.38 2.54 0.86
CA HIS A 59 -1.50 1.58 0.97
C HIS A 59 -2.41 1.77 2.20
N ASP A 60 -1.84 2.24 3.31
CA ASP A 60 -2.53 2.46 4.58
C ASP A 60 -2.81 3.93 4.92
N ILE A 61 -2.47 4.89 4.04
CA ILE A 61 -2.60 6.32 4.37
C ILE A 61 -4.06 6.72 4.68
N GLY A 62 -5.04 6.08 4.03
CA GLY A 62 -6.48 6.28 4.26
C GLY A 62 -6.99 5.82 5.63
N LEU A 63 -6.15 5.17 6.45
CA LEU A 63 -6.44 4.93 7.86
C LEU A 63 -6.47 6.25 8.66
N ASN A 64 -5.69 7.25 8.25
CA ASN A 64 -5.81 8.61 8.75
C ASN A 64 -7.11 9.25 8.20
N GLU A 65 -7.88 9.87 9.09
CA GLU A 65 -9.14 10.53 8.79
C GLU A 65 -9.05 11.58 7.66
N GLN A 66 -7.96 12.36 7.60
CA GLN A 66 -7.73 13.38 6.57
C GLN A 66 -7.69 12.80 5.14
N TYR A 67 -7.22 11.56 5.00
CA TYR A 67 -7.03 10.90 3.70
C TYR A 67 -8.14 9.89 3.40
N ARG A 68 -9.14 9.80 4.28
CA ARG A 68 -10.27 8.90 4.13
C ARG A 68 -11.35 9.54 3.26
N GLN A 69 -11.98 8.74 2.42
CA GLN A 69 -13.19 9.15 1.70
C GLN A 69 -14.45 8.71 2.43
N LYS A 70 -15.42 9.61 2.54
CA LYS A 70 -16.68 9.36 3.26
C LYS A 70 -17.45 8.21 2.61
N GLY A 71 -17.81 7.23 3.42
CA GLY A 71 -18.61 6.08 2.96
C GLY A 71 -17.87 5.07 2.10
N LYS A 72 -16.55 5.20 1.96
CA LYS A 72 -15.66 4.29 1.22
C LYS A 72 -14.74 3.56 2.19
N SER A 73 -14.18 2.43 1.77
CA SER A 73 -13.16 1.74 2.57
C SER A 73 -11.86 2.55 2.56
N PHE A 74 -10.99 2.32 3.55
CA PHE A 74 -9.76 3.11 3.68
C PHE A 74 -8.83 2.95 2.46
N GLN A 75 -8.85 1.79 1.79
CA GLN A 75 -8.00 1.56 0.61
C GLN A 75 -8.33 2.52 -0.54
N ILE A 76 -9.61 2.85 -0.74
CA ILE A 76 -10.06 3.80 -1.76
C ILE A 76 -9.51 5.21 -1.48
N GLY A 77 -9.51 5.62 -0.20
CA GLY A 77 -8.87 6.87 0.22
C GLY A 77 -7.36 6.85 -0.01
N SER A 78 -6.71 5.73 0.31
CA SER A 78 -5.28 5.52 0.10
C SER A 78 -4.87 5.65 -1.37
N SER A 79 -5.52 4.90 -2.26
CA SER A 79 -5.22 4.89 -3.70
C SER A 79 -5.57 6.21 -4.36
N SER A 80 -6.66 6.86 -3.95
CA SER A 80 -7.01 8.21 -4.43
C SER A 80 -5.96 9.25 -4.03
N THR A 81 -5.42 9.16 -2.80
CA THR A 81 -4.36 10.04 -2.35
C THR A 81 -3.09 9.84 -3.17
N LEU A 82 -2.70 8.58 -3.42
CA LEU A 82 -1.57 8.28 -4.31
C LEU A 82 -1.82 8.85 -5.72
N ARG A 83 -3.02 8.67 -6.28
CA ARG A 83 -3.38 9.17 -7.61
C ARG A 83 -3.17 10.68 -7.73
N GLU A 84 -3.69 11.47 -6.79
CA GLU A 84 -3.54 12.92 -6.83
C GLU A 84 -2.08 13.36 -6.64
N TYR A 85 -1.34 12.67 -5.75
CA TYR A 85 0.10 12.91 -5.59
C TYR A 85 0.88 12.63 -6.88
N LEU A 86 0.63 11.51 -7.55
CA LEU A 86 1.33 11.17 -8.79
C LEU A 86 0.97 12.11 -9.94
N LYS A 87 -0.27 12.59 -9.99
CA LYS A 87 -0.69 13.61 -10.97
C LYS A 87 -0.01 14.96 -10.76
N SER A 88 0.25 15.36 -9.51
CA SER A 88 0.93 16.63 -9.23
C SER A 88 2.43 16.57 -9.49
N GLU A 89 3.07 15.43 -9.24
CA GLU A 89 4.54 15.33 -9.28
C GLU A 89 5.12 14.85 -10.62
N THR A 90 4.36 14.14 -11.46
CA THR A 90 4.93 13.47 -12.63
C THR A 90 3.96 13.24 -13.78
N LYS A 91 4.51 12.99 -14.98
CA LYS A 91 3.77 12.61 -16.19
C LYS A 91 3.83 11.09 -16.40
N LEU A 92 3.42 10.33 -15.39
CA LEU A 92 3.30 8.88 -15.54
C LEU A 92 2.11 8.52 -16.44
N PRO A 93 2.23 7.48 -17.28
CA PRO A 93 1.09 6.92 -17.99
C PRO A 93 -0.06 6.58 -17.05
N ILE A 94 -1.30 6.91 -17.46
CA ILE A 94 -2.53 6.58 -16.73
C ILE A 94 -2.56 5.10 -16.32
N THR A 95 -2.12 4.22 -17.22
CA THR A 95 -2.10 2.77 -16.97
C THR A 95 -1.21 2.39 -15.78
N ARG A 96 -0.06 3.06 -15.59
CA ARG A 96 0.83 2.84 -14.43
C ARG A 96 0.21 3.37 -13.14
N ILE A 97 -0.42 4.55 -13.19
CA ILE A 97 -1.13 5.12 -12.03
C ILE A 97 -2.28 4.19 -11.61
N ASN A 98 -3.11 3.76 -12.55
CA ASN A 98 -4.22 2.84 -12.28
C ASN A 98 -3.73 1.50 -11.73
N ALA A 99 -2.63 0.94 -12.26
CA ALA A 99 -2.05 -0.31 -11.72
C ALA A 99 -1.60 -0.16 -10.26
N MET A 100 -1.01 0.99 -9.89
CA MET A 100 -0.66 1.29 -8.50
C MET A 100 -1.90 1.49 -7.62
N MET A 101 -2.95 2.12 -8.14
CA MET A 101 -4.22 2.24 -7.44
C MET A 101 -4.85 0.88 -7.18
N GLU A 102 -4.93 0.01 -8.18
CA GLU A 102 -5.45 -1.35 -8.05
C GLU A 102 -4.63 -2.17 -7.07
N ALA A 103 -3.30 -2.05 -7.07
CA ALA A 103 -2.46 -2.69 -6.07
C ALA A 103 -2.91 -2.33 -4.66
N ILE A 104 -3.16 -1.04 -4.40
CA ILE A 104 -3.65 -0.56 -3.10
C ILE A 104 -5.10 -0.99 -2.83
N ASP A 105 -6.02 -0.82 -3.76
CA ASP A 105 -7.45 -1.09 -3.51
C ASP A 105 -7.71 -2.55 -3.12
N PHE A 106 -6.95 -3.46 -3.72
CA PHE A 106 -7.12 -4.90 -3.55
C PHE A 106 -6.20 -5.53 -2.48
N HIS A 107 -5.28 -4.77 -1.86
CA HIS A 107 -4.24 -5.33 -0.99
C HIS A 107 -4.77 -6.04 0.27
N PHE A 108 -6.00 -5.73 0.71
CA PHE A 108 -6.60 -6.27 1.93
C PHE A 108 -7.37 -7.58 1.70
N LEU A 109 -7.52 -8.03 0.46
CA LEU A 109 -8.23 -9.27 0.16
C LEU A 109 -7.48 -10.51 0.64
N LEU A 110 -8.18 -11.62 0.86
CA LEU A 110 -7.57 -12.84 1.42
C LEU A 110 -6.52 -13.49 0.48
N LYS A 111 -6.74 -13.40 -0.83
CA LYS A 111 -5.90 -13.99 -1.87
C LYS A 111 -5.15 -12.88 -2.62
N PRO A 112 -3.80 -12.94 -2.70
CA PRO A 112 -3.01 -12.06 -3.56
C PRO A 112 -3.54 -11.99 -5.00
N ARG A 113 -3.84 -10.78 -5.47
CA ARG A 113 -4.46 -10.51 -6.77
C ARG A 113 -3.41 -10.39 -7.88
N TRP A 114 -2.67 -11.47 -8.13
CA TRP A 114 -1.65 -11.53 -9.19
C TRP A 114 -2.22 -11.28 -10.60
N GLU A 115 -3.50 -11.56 -10.82
CA GLU A 115 -4.23 -11.27 -12.06
C GLU A 115 -4.41 -9.76 -12.35
N LYS A 116 -4.19 -8.90 -11.34
CA LYS A 116 -4.15 -7.43 -11.49
C LYS A 116 -2.74 -6.91 -11.80
N GLY A 117 -1.75 -7.80 -11.90
CA GLY A 117 -0.35 -7.48 -12.14
C GLY A 117 0.58 -7.86 -10.98
N GLU A 118 1.87 -7.92 -11.29
CA GLU A 118 2.91 -8.32 -10.35
C GLU A 118 2.97 -7.39 -9.13
N LEU A 119 2.78 -6.09 -9.34
CA LEU A 119 2.81 -5.09 -8.28
C LEU A 119 1.71 -5.33 -7.23
N ALA A 120 0.49 -5.62 -7.67
CA ALA A 120 -0.65 -5.92 -6.80
C ALA A 120 -0.40 -7.18 -5.96
N GLY A 121 0.05 -8.26 -6.62
CA GLY A 121 0.38 -9.50 -5.94
C GLY A 121 1.54 -9.37 -4.94
N LEU A 122 2.58 -8.61 -5.30
CA LEU A 122 3.74 -8.35 -4.45
C LEU A 122 3.38 -7.55 -3.20
N LEU A 123 2.71 -6.40 -3.37
CA LEU A 123 2.29 -5.55 -2.26
C LEU A 123 1.45 -6.36 -1.26
N GLN A 124 0.43 -7.05 -1.76
CA GLN A 124 -0.47 -7.84 -0.94
C GLN A 124 0.23 -9.01 -0.25
N THR A 125 1.14 -9.71 -0.94
CA THR A 125 1.95 -10.78 -0.34
C THR A 125 2.82 -10.25 0.80
N ALA A 126 3.43 -9.08 0.63
CA ALA A 126 4.26 -8.46 1.64
C ALA A 126 3.45 -7.95 2.85
N ALA A 127 2.30 -7.32 2.61
CA ALA A 127 1.36 -6.91 3.66
C ALA A 127 0.89 -8.12 4.50
N HIS A 128 0.46 -9.19 3.84
CA HIS A 128 0.11 -10.45 4.51
C HIS A 128 1.28 -11.07 5.27
N MET A 129 2.50 -10.97 4.73
CA MET A 129 3.68 -11.47 5.41
C MET A 129 3.95 -10.70 6.70
N ASP A 130 3.79 -9.38 6.70
CA ASP A 130 4.03 -8.56 7.89
C ASP A 130 2.94 -8.73 8.96
N VAL A 131 1.67 -8.82 8.55
CA VAL A 131 0.52 -8.89 9.48
C VAL A 131 0.22 -10.32 9.92
N LEU A 132 0.17 -11.27 8.99
CA LEU A 132 -0.29 -12.65 9.21
C LEU A 132 0.86 -13.67 9.26
N GLY A 133 2.09 -13.26 8.95
CA GLY A 133 3.24 -14.17 8.85
C GLY A 133 3.19 -15.12 7.64
N ARG A 134 2.22 -14.96 6.74
CA ARG A 134 2.07 -15.77 5.52
C ARG A 134 3.29 -15.64 4.63
N ASN A 135 3.70 -16.72 3.99
CA ASN A 135 4.90 -16.78 3.14
C ASN A 135 6.21 -16.37 3.84
N SER A 136 6.24 -16.18 5.15
CA SER A 136 7.44 -15.66 5.82
C SER A 136 8.64 -16.61 5.75
N SER A 137 8.42 -17.92 5.58
CA SER A 137 9.49 -18.90 5.33
C SER A 137 10.21 -18.71 3.99
N SER A 138 9.61 -17.99 3.04
CA SER A 138 10.26 -17.66 1.76
C SER A 138 11.36 -16.62 1.91
N ILE A 139 11.41 -15.88 3.03
CA ILE A 139 12.45 -14.90 3.34
C ILE A 139 13.35 -15.44 4.45
N PRO A 140 14.68 -15.42 4.29
CA PRO A 140 15.60 -15.85 5.33
C PRO A 140 15.32 -15.16 6.67
N ARG A 141 15.38 -15.93 7.76
CA ARG A 141 15.05 -15.41 9.10
C ARG A 141 15.93 -14.23 9.51
N VAL A 142 17.19 -14.23 9.07
CA VAL A 142 18.15 -13.13 9.32
C VAL A 142 17.66 -11.82 8.70
N ASP A 143 17.13 -11.87 7.48
CA ASP A 143 16.61 -10.68 6.79
C ASP A 143 15.34 -10.17 7.44
N ARG A 144 14.40 -11.07 7.80
CA ARG A 144 13.19 -10.70 8.54
C ARG A 144 13.51 -10.03 9.86
N LYS A 145 14.46 -10.57 10.64
CA LYS A 145 14.93 -9.96 11.89
C LYS A 145 15.54 -8.58 11.66
N ARG A 146 16.39 -8.44 10.64
CA ARG A 146 17.02 -7.18 10.27
C ARG A 146 15.99 -6.10 9.91
N ILE A 147 14.95 -6.46 9.14
CA ILE A 147 13.83 -5.57 8.79
C ILE A 147 13.08 -5.11 10.04
N VAL A 148 12.68 -6.04 10.93
CA VAL A 148 11.94 -5.70 12.15
C VAL A 148 12.79 -4.89 13.13
N ASN A 149 14.09 -5.13 13.20
CA ASN A 149 15.00 -4.33 14.04
C ASN A 149 15.11 -2.88 13.54
N HIS A 150 15.09 -2.66 12.22
CA HIS A 150 15.16 -1.32 11.65
C HIS A 150 13.81 -0.60 11.63
N TYR A 151 12.71 -1.33 11.44
CA TYR A 151 11.33 -0.82 11.48
C TYR A 151 10.52 -1.56 12.55
N PRO A 152 10.68 -1.19 13.84
CA PRO A 152 10.08 -1.91 14.96
C PRO A 152 8.56 -2.04 14.86
N LYS A 153 8.04 -3.21 15.26
CA LYS A 153 6.59 -3.46 15.35
C LYS A 153 5.95 -2.79 16.57
N LYS A 154 6.67 -2.57 17.69
CA LYS A 154 6.18 -2.03 18.97
C LYS A 154 4.69 -2.35 19.23
N ARG A 155 3.78 -1.37 19.11
CA ARG A 155 2.32 -1.49 19.36
C ARG A 155 1.49 -1.65 18.08
N PHE A 156 2.12 -2.01 16.96
CA PHE A 156 1.50 -2.12 15.63
C PHE A 156 0.17 -2.86 15.65
N PHE A 157 0.09 -4.04 16.27
CA PHE A 157 -1.17 -4.80 16.30
C PHE A 157 -2.32 -3.99 16.91
N LEU A 158 -2.08 -3.29 18.02
CA LEU A 158 -3.11 -2.48 18.66
C LEU A 158 -3.45 -1.24 17.81
N GLU A 159 -2.44 -0.49 17.38
CA GLU A 159 -2.64 0.78 16.67
C GLU A 159 -3.26 0.59 15.30
N PHE A 160 -2.82 -0.43 14.55
CA PHE A 160 -3.41 -0.79 13.27
C PHE A 160 -4.89 -1.15 13.42
N ASN A 161 -5.23 -2.03 14.36
CA ASN A 161 -6.64 -2.44 14.56
C ASN A 161 -7.52 -1.29 15.06
N LEU A 162 -7.00 -0.39 15.91
CA LEU A 162 -7.73 0.81 16.32
C LEU A 162 -8.01 1.74 15.13
N CYS A 163 -7.01 1.98 14.27
CA CYS A 163 -7.18 2.76 13.06
C CYS A 163 -8.14 2.10 12.06
N LEU A 164 -8.03 0.78 11.88
CA LEU A 164 -8.91 0.00 11.02
C LEU A 164 -10.37 0.09 11.49
N ILE A 165 -10.65 -0.15 12.76
CA ILE A 165 -12.00 -0.04 13.32
C ILE A 165 -12.54 1.38 13.17
N LYS A 166 -11.72 2.40 13.44
CA LYS A 166 -12.09 3.81 13.21
C LYS A 166 -12.42 4.10 11.74
N SER A 167 -11.93 3.32 10.79
CA SER A 167 -12.24 3.46 9.37
C SER A 167 -13.63 2.96 8.97
N PHE A 168 -14.29 2.19 9.84
CA PHE A 168 -15.62 1.59 9.61
C PHE A 168 -16.73 2.63 9.81
N THR A 169 -16.73 3.66 8.96
CA THR A 169 -17.65 4.80 9.04
C THR A 169 -19.04 4.52 8.47
N SER A 170 -19.20 3.45 7.69
CA SER A 170 -20.47 3.02 7.11
C SER A 170 -20.44 1.54 6.74
N VAL A 171 -21.59 0.93 6.46
CA VAL A 171 -21.68 -0.43 5.91
C VAL A 171 -20.85 -0.57 4.63
N ASN A 172 -20.91 0.43 3.75
CA ASN A 172 -20.13 0.45 2.50
C ASN A 172 -18.62 0.49 2.75
N SER A 173 -18.17 1.23 3.79
CA SER A 173 -16.74 1.24 4.14
C SER A 173 -16.23 -0.12 4.59
N VAL A 174 -17.09 -0.95 5.20
CA VAL A 174 -16.74 -2.32 5.63
C VAL A 174 -16.83 -3.29 4.47
N ILE A 175 -17.90 -3.24 3.67
CA ILE A 175 -18.05 -4.08 2.47
C ILE A 175 -16.89 -3.83 1.50
N GLY A 176 -16.49 -2.57 1.31
CA GLY A 176 -15.40 -2.19 0.42
C GLY A 176 -14.04 -2.77 0.82
N LEU A 177 -13.82 -3.19 2.07
CA LEU A 177 -12.59 -3.88 2.47
C LEU A 177 -12.41 -5.20 1.72
N PHE A 178 -13.53 -5.88 1.45
CA PHE A 178 -13.58 -7.23 0.89
C PHE A 178 -14.10 -7.28 -0.55
N SER A 179 -14.68 -6.17 -1.02
CA SER A 179 -15.20 -6.01 -2.38
C SER A 179 -15.01 -4.56 -2.84
N PRO A 180 -13.75 -4.10 -2.98
CA PRO A 180 -13.45 -2.71 -3.32
C PRO A 180 -14.17 -2.28 -4.60
N GLU A 181 -14.31 -3.17 -5.58
CA GLU A 181 -15.03 -2.93 -6.83
C GLU A 181 -16.52 -2.56 -6.66
N LYS A 182 -17.18 -2.98 -5.57
CA LYS A 182 -18.59 -2.65 -5.31
C LYS A 182 -18.78 -1.28 -4.68
N CYS A 183 -17.71 -0.72 -4.13
CA CYS A 183 -17.74 0.55 -3.41
C CYS A 183 -16.92 1.63 -4.12
N CYS A 184 -16.27 1.29 -5.22
CA CYS A 184 -15.50 2.20 -6.05
C CYS A 184 -16.42 3.04 -6.96
N ASP A 185 -16.17 4.35 -7.07
CA ASP A 185 -16.91 5.21 -8.00
C ASP A 185 -16.39 5.06 -9.44
N ASP A 186 -17.23 5.33 -10.43
CA ASP A 186 -16.87 5.21 -11.87
C ASP A 186 -15.66 6.08 -12.29
N ASN A 187 -15.33 7.10 -11.50
CA ASN A 187 -14.22 8.03 -11.74
C ASN A 187 -13.04 7.83 -10.78
N HIS A 188 -13.02 6.73 -10.04
CA HIS A 188 -11.90 6.39 -9.17
C HIS A 188 -10.66 6.05 -9.98
N TYR A 189 -10.77 5.19 -10.98
CA TYR A 189 -9.68 4.95 -11.92
C TYR A 189 -9.65 6.03 -13.01
N LEU A 190 -8.45 6.44 -13.42
CA LEU A 190 -8.27 7.43 -14.46
C LEU A 190 -8.71 6.85 -15.81
N LYS A 191 -9.51 7.61 -16.54
CA LYS A 191 -9.91 7.35 -17.93
C LYS A 191 -9.11 8.28 -18.85
N ALA A 192 -8.84 7.86 -20.08
CA ALA A 192 -8.13 8.68 -21.07
C ALA A 192 -8.81 10.05 -21.33
N GLU A 193 -10.13 10.12 -21.10
CA GLU A 193 -10.98 11.29 -21.30
C GLU A 193 -10.90 12.33 -20.15
N ASN A 194 -10.34 11.98 -18.99
CA ASN A 194 -10.33 12.83 -17.78
C ASN A 194 -9.04 13.67 -17.62
N LEU A 195 -8.30 13.92 -18.71
CA LEU A 195 -7.16 14.82 -18.76
C LEU A 195 -7.57 16.11 -19.49
N ALA A 196 -8.38 16.94 -18.83
CA ALA A 196 -8.62 18.32 -19.21
C ALA A 196 -8.30 19.23 -18.01
#